data_AF-A0A7X7STB7-F1
#
_entry.id   AF-A0A7X7STB7-F1
#
_cell.length_a   1.000
_cell.length_b   1.000
_cell.length_c   1.000
_cell.angle_alpha   90.00
_cell.angle_beta   90.00
_cell.angle_gamma   90.00
#
_symmetry.space_group_name_H-M   'P 1'
#
loop_
_entity.id
_entity.type
_entity.pdbx_description
1 polymer ?
#
loop_
_entity_poly.entity_id
_entity_poly.type
_entity_poly.pdbx_seq_one_letter_code
_entity_poly.pdbx_strand_id
1 'polypeptide(L)'
;MKAIPRVSVRGSRQATQWLAALLLSTSFGYWEPALAAEDEGTPAVLKLHEASFVYRTSVAVLSCGEIRGRVASVLRALGAREDLQVRVSGCDTIVTPIDRDAWPDASDPYGRPTDPWNRPSDPFDHGAGDWGTSSERLRRRGMGPRQSAHVHIRAMMPVEMTPQVEAELKKDKSRRELISRVNPSAGMEEPAVFPAEWRRVELSRATIDLDPEECELMDQMSRSLLKDVGIRTVRRPTCARDRISSIPPKLTVEALLPKLPDVPRLSPAGGEEGTSQEADTTRKAESD
;
A
#
# COMPACT_ATOMS: atom_id res chain seq x y z
N MET A 1 -8.07 43.15 22.66
CA MET A 1 -9.51 42.86 22.86
C MET A 1 -10.30 43.61 21.79
N LYS A 2 -10.84 42.92 20.78
CA LYS A 2 -11.61 43.54 19.69
C LYS A 2 -12.89 42.72 19.54
N ALA A 3 -14.00 43.30 19.97
CA ALA A 3 -15.30 42.65 20.06
C ALA A 3 -15.94 42.56 18.68
N ILE A 4 -16.48 41.38 18.36
CA ILE A 4 -17.24 41.09 17.14
C ILE A 4 -18.73 41.27 17.49
N PRO A 5 -19.48 42.17 16.82
CA PRO A 5 -20.91 42.23 17.02
C PRO A 5 -21.63 41.09 16.27
N ARG A 6 -22.44 40.34 17.02
CA ARG A 6 -23.41 39.37 16.52
C ARG A 6 -24.61 40.13 15.94
N VAL A 7 -24.87 39.98 14.64
CA VAL A 7 -26.11 40.44 14.02
C VAL A 7 -27.09 39.26 13.98
N SER A 8 -28.15 39.41 14.76
CA SER A 8 -29.35 38.58 14.79
C SER A 8 -30.29 39.04 13.68
N VAL A 9 -30.66 38.16 12.76
CA VAL A 9 -31.77 38.43 11.82
C VAL A 9 -32.92 37.50 12.15
N ARG A 10 -33.92 38.13 12.74
CA ARG A 10 -35.24 37.63 13.11
C ARG A 10 -36.02 37.26 11.85
N GLY A 11 -36.59 36.05 11.85
CA GLY A 11 -37.48 35.60 10.80
C GLY A 11 -38.74 36.44 10.70
N SER A 12 -39.23 36.60 9.47
CA SER A 12 -40.60 37.00 9.18
C SER A 12 -41.14 36.09 8.10
N ARG A 13 -41.93 35.11 8.53
CA ARG A 13 -42.90 34.41 7.69
C ARG A 13 -43.98 35.43 7.34
N GLN A 14 -44.18 35.72 6.06
CA GLN A 14 -45.52 36.03 5.57
C GLN A 14 -45.74 35.29 4.25
N ALA A 15 -46.71 34.41 4.34
CA ALA A 15 -47.23 33.59 3.27
C ALA A 15 -48.24 34.39 2.46
N THR A 16 -48.46 33.91 1.22
CA THR A 16 -49.71 34.01 0.42
C THR A 16 -50.15 35.42 0.03
N GLN A 17 -50.61 35.73 -1.18
CA GLN A 17 -51.03 35.04 -2.41
C GLN A 17 -51.48 36.21 -3.29
N TRP A 18 -51.24 36.25 -4.61
CA TRP A 18 -52.21 36.81 -5.57
C TRP A 18 -51.92 36.26 -6.97
N LEU A 19 -53.00 36.14 -7.73
CA LEU A 19 -53.23 35.32 -8.92
C LEU A 19 -52.71 35.89 -10.25
N ALA A 20 -52.39 34.94 -11.14
CA ALA A 20 -52.65 34.90 -12.59
C ALA A 20 -52.14 36.03 -13.51
N ALA A 21 -51.22 35.67 -14.41
CA ALA A 21 -51.28 36.08 -15.81
C ALA A 21 -50.52 35.09 -16.71
N LEU A 22 -51.24 34.52 -17.68
CA LEU A 22 -50.72 33.79 -18.81
C LEU A 22 -49.65 34.60 -19.56
N LEU A 23 -48.45 34.06 -19.69
CA LEU A 23 -47.62 34.25 -20.89
C LEU A 23 -46.97 32.91 -21.25
N LEU A 24 -47.36 32.40 -22.42
CA LEU A 24 -46.68 31.30 -23.10
C LEU A 24 -45.22 31.71 -23.32
N SER A 25 -44.32 31.13 -22.54
CA SER A 25 -42.93 30.98 -22.93
C SER A 25 -42.62 29.49 -22.87
N THR A 26 -42.84 28.81 -23.99
CA THR A 26 -42.17 27.54 -24.28
C THR A 26 -40.68 27.84 -24.39
N SER A 27 -40.04 28.00 -23.23
CA SER A 27 -38.62 27.72 -23.10
C SER A 27 -38.51 26.21 -23.24
N PHE A 28 -38.49 25.72 -24.48
CA PHE A 28 -37.79 24.48 -24.75
C PHE A 28 -36.36 24.77 -24.31
N GLY A 29 -36.07 24.40 -23.07
CA GLY A 29 -34.71 24.20 -22.64
C GLY A 29 -34.12 23.27 -23.69
N TYR A 30 -33.21 23.82 -24.49
CA TYR A 30 -32.20 23.01 -25.12
C TYR A 30 -31.51 22.31 -23.93
N TRP A 31 -32.01 21.13 -23.61
CA TRP A 31 -31.21 20.05 -23.06
C TRP A 31 -30.10 19.89 -24.09
N GLU A 32 -28.99 20.56 -23.83
CA GLU A 32 -27.73 20.20 -24.44
C GLU A 32 -27.47 18.82 -23.84
N PRO A 33 -27.58 17.72 -24.62
CA PRO A 33 -27.07 16.46 -24.13
C PRO A 33 -25.62 16.76 -23.85
N ALA A 34 -25.22 16.67 -22.57
CA ALA A 34 -23.83 16.50 -22.23
C ALA A 34 -23.42 15.25 -22.99
N LEU A 35 -22.82 15.45 -24.18
CA LEU A 35 -22.09 14.43 -24.88
C LEU A 35 -21.24 13.81 -23.79
N ALA A 36 -21.53 12.54 -23.50
CA ALA A 36 -20.77 11.75 -22.58
C ALA A 36 -19.32 12.05 -22.93
N ALA A 37 -18.63 12.74 -22.02
CA ALA A 37 -17.19 12.86 -22.11
C ALA A 37 -16.76 11.42 -22.33
N GLU A 38 -16.19 11.14 -23.50
CA GLU A 38 -15.54 9.86 -23.71
C GLU A 38 -14.70 9.65 -22.46
N ASP A 39 -14.71 8.44 -21.91
CA ASP A 39 -13.92 8.08 -20.74
C ASP A 39 -12.42 8.08 -21.13
N GLU A 40 -11.95 9.20 -21.67
CA GLU A 40 -10.59 9.57 -21.95
C GLU A 40 -9.99 9.85 -20.58
N GLY A 41 -9.33 8.83 -20.01
CA GLY A 41 -8.74 8.92 -18.69
C GLY A 41 -7.90 10.19 -18.50
N THR A 42 -7.76 10.64 -17.26
CA THR A 42 -6.99 11.83 -16.90
C THR A 42 -5.58 11.78 -17.49
N PRO A 43 -5.13 12.82 -18.23
CA PRO A 43 -3.78 12.85 -18.76
C PRO A 43 -2.79 12.85 -17.60
N ALA A 44 -1.81 11.96 -17.64
CA ALA A 44 -0.79 11.79 -16.62
C ALA A 44 0.62 11.78 -17.23
N VAL A 45 1.59 12.08 -16.39
CA VAL A 45 3.01 12.08 -16.74
C VAL A 45 3.81 11.44 -15.62
N LEU A 46 4.91 10.78 -15.97
CA LEU A 46 5.84 10.26 -14.98
C LEU A 46 6.71 11.37 -14.42
N LYS A 47 6.66 11.60 -13.10
CA LYS A 47 7.51 12.54 -12.39
C LYS A 47 8.46 11.79 -11.45
N LEU A 48 9.68 12.31 -11.29
CA LEU A 48 10.63 11.76 -10.33
C LEU A 48 10.20 12.14 -8.90
N HIS A 49 10.03 11.12 -8.06
CA HIS A 49 9.86 11.27 -6.62
C HIS A 49 11.08 10.72 -5.91
N GLU A 50 11.61 11.51 -4.97
CA GLU A 50 12.63 11.08 -4.02
C GLU A 50 12.01 11.04 -2.63
N ALA A 51 12.06 9.88 -1.99
CA ALA A 51 11.46 9.66 -0.68
C ALA A 51 12.37 8.78 0.17
N SER A 52 12.24 8.91 1.49
CA SER A 52 12.98 8.06 2.42
C SER A 52 12.18 7.78 3.67
N PHE A 53 12.38 6.60 4.24
CA PHE A 53 11.80 6.24 5.52
C PHE A 53 12.73 5.28 6.28
N VAL A 54 12.48 5.12 7.57
CA VAL A 54 13.21 4.19 8.41
C VAL A 54 12.29 3.03 8.75
N TYR A 55 12.65 1.84 8.28
CA TYR A 55 12.00 0.59 8.67
C TYR A 55 12.47 0.16 10.05
N ARG A 56 11.55 -0.16 10.95
CA ARG A 56 11.85 -0.61 12.31
C ARG A 56 11.03 -1.85 12.65
N THR A 57 11.67 -2.86 13.20
CA THR A 57 10.99 -4.11 13.57
C THR A 57 11.60 -4.70 14.83
N SER A 58 10.78 -5.42 15.58
CA SER A 58 11.18 -6.19 16.77
C SER A 58 10.78 -7.66 16.68
N VAL A 59 10.17 -8.07 15.56
CA VAL A 59 9.48 -9.37 15.42
C VAL A 59 9.99 -10.19 14.25
N ALA A 60 10.17 -9.57 13.08
CA ALA A 60 10.70 -10.20 11.88
C ALA A 60 11.90 -9.39 11.40
N VAL A 61 13.07 -10.02 11.33
CA VAL A 61 14.29 -9.41 10.80
C VAL A 61 14.35 -9.70 9.32
N LEU A 62 14.39 -8.65 8.49
CA LEU A 62 14.44 -8.78 7.03
C LEU A 62 15.82 -8.38 6.52
N SER A 63 16.39 -9.15 5.61
CA SER A 63 17.60 -8.75 4.90
C SER A 63 17.38 -7.47 4.09
N CYS A 64 18.47 -6.74 3.82
CA CYS A 64 18.41 -5.57 2.92
C CYS A 64 17.86 -5.93 1.52
N GLY A 65 18.08 -7.17 1.07
CA GLY A 65 17.56 -7.66 -0.20
C GLY A 65 16.04 -7.77 -0.19
N GLU A 66 15.47 -8.34 0.88
CA GLU A 66 14.02 -8.51 1.04
C GLU A 66 13.31 -7.16 1.14
N ILE A 67 13.81 -6.23 1.97
CA ILE A 67 13.24 -4.88 2.09
C ILE A 67 13.28 -4.18 0.73
N ARG A 68 14.43 -4.21 0.05
CA ARG A 68 14.61 -3.57 -1.27
C ARG A 68 13.65 -4.15 -2.29
N GLY A 69 13.62 -5.48 -2.42
CA GLY A 69 12.79 -6.19 -3.38
C GLY A 69 11.31 -5.92 -3.15
N ARG A 70 10.87 -5.94 -1.89
CA ARG A 70 9.48 -5.69 -1.52
C ARG A 70 9.05 -4.26 -1.83
N VAL A 71 9.84 -3.27 -1.42
CA VAL A 71 9.57 -1.85 -1.72
C VAL A 71 9.48 -1.63 -3.24
N ALA A 72 10.42 -2.19 -4.00
CA ALA A 72 10.42 -2.10 -5.46
C ALA A 72 9.21 -2.80 -6.09
N SER A 73 8.80 -3.95 -5.58
CA SER A 73 7.62 -4.69 -6.06
C SER A 73 6.33 -3.90 -5.83
N VAL A 74 6.18 -3.31 -4.66
CA VAL A 74 5.02 -2.48 -4.30
C VAL A 74 4.93 -1.25 -5.19
N LEU A 75 6.03 -0.51 -5.38
CA LEU A 75 6.02 0.70 -6.21
C LEU A 75 5.70 0.37 -7.68
N ARG A 76 6.25 -0.71 -8.23
CA ARG A 76 5.91 -1.18 -9.59
C ARG A 76 4.43 -1.53 -9.74
N ALA A 77 3.88 -2.25 -8.76
CA ALA A 77 2.44 -2.58 -8.74
C ALA A 77 1.54 -1.32 -8.69
N LEU A 78 2.09 -0.19 -8.22
CA LEU A 78 1.42 1.10 -8.13
C LEU A 78 1.78 2.06 -9.27
N GLY A 79 2.39 1.55 -10.35
CA GLY A 79 2.63 2.31 -11.58
C GLY A 79 4.01 2.96 -11.66
N ALA A 80 4.93 2.67 -10.74
CA ALA A 80 6.31 3.11 -10.89
C ALA A 80 6.96 2.52 -12.14
N ARG A 81 7.77 3.32 -12.84
CA ARG A 81 8.58 2.85 -13.96
C ARG A 81 9.62 1.80 -13.49
N GLU A 82 10.02 0.92 -14.41
CA GLU A 82 10.90 -0.23 -14.11
C GLU A 82 12.31 0.17 -13.65
N ASP A 83 12.78 1.36 -14.00
CA ASP A 83 14.11 1.91 -13.67
C ASP A 83 14.21 2.52 -12.26
N LEU A 84 13.22 2.27 -11.39
CA LEU A 84 13.22 2.77 -10.02
C LEU A 84 14.42 2.25 -9.22
N GLN A 85 14.95 3.09 -8.33
CA GLN A 85 16.08 2.76 -7.48
C GLN A 85 15.66 2.73 -6.02
N VAL A 86 15.92 1.61 -5.35
CA VAL A 86 15.75 1.46 -3.90
C VAL A 86 17.09 1.12 -3.26
N ARG A 87 17.56 1.99 -2.37
CA ARG A 87 18.76 1.77 -1.56
C ARG A 87 18.33 1.51 -0.13
N VAL A 88 18.88 0.46 0.46
CA VAL A 88 18.61 0.05 1.85
C VAL A 88 19.94 -0.10 2.56
N SER A 89 20.07 0.48 3.74
CA SER A 89 21.25 0.39 4.61
C SER A 89 20.85 0.16 6.07
N GLY A 90 21.79 -0.33 6.88
CA GLY A 90 21.55 -0.57 8.32
C GLY A 90 20.66 -1.78 8.62
N CYS A 91 20.70 -2.83 7.81
CA CYS A 91 19.91 -4.05 8.08
C CYS A 91 20.52 -4.92 9.18
N ASP A 92 21.50 -4.41 9.91
CA ASP A 92 22.15 -5.12 11.01
C ASP A 92 21.17 -5.27 12.17
N THR A 93 21.15 -6.45 12.78
CA THR A 93 20.40 -6.68 14.01
C THR A 93 21.19 -6.12 15.17
N ILE A 94 20.57 -5.20 15.93
CA ILE A 94 21.11 -4.86 17.24
C ILE A 94 20.67 -5.97 18.19
N VAL A 95 21.50 -7.02 18.25
CA VAL A 95 21.45 -7.96 19.37
C VAL A 95 22.10 -7.25 20.53
N THR A 96 21.31 -6.76 21.48
CA THR A 96 21.88 -6.32 22.76
C THR A 96 22.57 -7.52 23.38
N PRO A 97 23.87 -7.45 23.73
CA PRO A 97 24.52 -8.53 24.44
C PRO A 97 23.71 -8.81 25.70
N ILE A 98 23.16 -10.01 25.80
CA ILE A 98 22.69 -10.54 27.07
C ILE A 98 23.93 -10.55 27.96
N ASP A 99 23.84 -10.03 29.17
CA ASP A 99 24.84 -10.26 30.21
C ASP A 99 25.16 -11.77 30.21
N ARG A 100 26.38 -12.14 29.83
CA ARG A 100 26.87 -13.53 29.83
C ARG A 100 26.93 -14.12 31.25
N ASP A 101 26.49 -13.37 32.25
CA ASP A 101 26.49 -13.72 33.67
C ASP A 101 25.18 -14.38 34.14
N ALA A 102 24.20 -14.61 33.25
CA ALA A 102 22.93 -15.27 33.59
C ALA A 102 22.86 -16.76 33.16
N TRP A 103 24.00 -17.39 32.85
CA TRP A 103 24.09 -18.85 32.87
C TRP A 103 24.47 -19.27 34.29
N PRO A 104 23.68 -20.11 35.00
CA PRO A 104 24.20 -20.77 36.18
C PRO A 104 25.43 -21.55 35.75
N ASP A 105 26.44 -21.47 36.60
CA ASP A 105 27.80 -21.88 36.30
C ASP A 105 27.85 -23.25 35.58
N ALA A 106 28.67 -23.32 34.52
CA ALA A 106 29.09 -24.58 33.94
C ALA A 106 30.33 -25.12 34.67
N SER A 107 30.41 -24.91 35.99
CA SER A 107 31.57 -25.28 36.82
C SER A 107 31.24 -26.24 37.96
N ASP A 108 30.06 -26.86 37.98
CA ASP A 108 29.81 -28.05 38.80
C ASP A 108 29.65 -29.33 37.95
N PRO A 109 30.75 -30.08 37.69
CA PRO A 109 30.70 -31.38 37.03
C PRO A 109 30.19 -32.51 37.94
N TYR A 110 29.87 -32.22 39.22
CA TYR A 110 29.45 -33.21 40.21
C TYR A 110 28.13 -32.82 40.86
N GLY A 111 27.08 -32.67 40.05
CA GLY A 111 25.71 -32.56 40.54
C GLY A 111 25.37 -33.67 41.54
N ARG A 112 25.21 -33.30 42.81
CA ARG A 112 24.77 -34.20 43.88
C ARG A 112 23.30 -34.61 43.65
N PRO A 113 22.94 -35.89 43.81
CA PRO A 113 21.54 -36.32 43.75
C PRO A 113 20.72 -35.64 44.85
N THR A 114 19.57 -35.09 44.48
CA THR A 114 18.62 -34.46 45.41
C THR A 114 18.08 -35.48 46.42
N ASP A 115 18.31 -35.23 47.72
CA ASP A 115 17.74 -36.04 48.81
C ASP A 115 16.20 -35.90 48.85
N PRO A 116 15.42 -37.00 48.91
CA PRO A 116 13.95 -36.95 48.82
C PRO A 116 13.21 -36.43 50.07
N TRP A 117 13.92 -36.14 51.15
CA TRP A 117 13.31 -35.88 52.47
C TRP A 117 13.24 -34.41 52.88
N ASN A 118 13.62 -33.48 51.99
CA ASN A 118 13.50 -32.06 52.28
C ASN A 118 12.12 -31.52 51.86
N ARG A 119 11.08 -31.87 52.64
CA ARG A 119 9.78 -31.17 52.57
C ARG A 119 9.80 -29.99 53.55
N PRO A 120 9.55 -28.74 53.13
CA PRO A 120 9.41 -27.63 54.06
C PRO A 120 8.15 -27.85 54.91
N SER A 121 8.32 -27.85 56.25
CA SER A 121 7.27 -28.09 57.22
C SER A 121 6.66 -26.81 57.80
N ASP A 122 6.60 -25.73 57.02
CA ASP A 122 6.04 -24.47 57.49
C ASP A 122 5.02 -23.89 56.49
N PRO A 123 3.71 -23.85 56.84
CA PRO A 123 2.67 -23.27 55.98
C PRO A 123 2.80 -21.76 55.76
N PHE A 124 3.72 -21.09 56.46
CA PHE A 124 3.96 -19.64 56.35
C PHE A 124 5.35 -19.28 55.80
N ASP A 125 6.19 -20.26 55.45
CA ASP A 125 7.44 -20.01 54.73
C ASP A 125 7.15 -19.87 53.23
N HIS A 126 6.65 -18.69 52.85
CA HIS A 126 6.68 -18.26 51.47
C HIS A 126 8.14 -18.02 51.10
N GLY A 127 8.82 -19.09 50.67
CA GLY A 127 10.20 -19.06 50.25
C GLY A 127 10.50 -17.80 49.43
N ALA A 128 11.53 -17.08 49.85
CA ALA A 128 12.06 -15.89 49.22
C ALA A 128 12.71 -16.20 47.85
N GLY A 129 11.96 -16.84 46.95
CA GLY A 129 12.42 -17.31 45.64
C GLY A 129 11.43 -17.09 44.50
N ASP A 130 10.21 -16.60 44.76
CA ASP A 130 9.21 -16.28 43.72
C ASP A 130 8.74 -14.82 43.76
N TRP A 131 9.68 -13.92 44.06
CA TRP A 131 9.54 -12.52 43.69
C TRP A 131 10.58 -12.22 42.62
N GLY A 132 10.44 -12.84 41.44
CA GLY A 132 10.97 -12.24 40.22
C GLY A 132 10.41 -10.83 40.19
N THR A 133 11.26 -9.85 40.55
CA THR A 133 10.85 -8.46 40.74
C THR A 133 10.08 -8.04 39.50
N SER A 134 9.08 -7.17 39.63
CA SER A 134 8.33 -6.66 38.49
C SER A 134 9.24 -6.20 37.33
N SER A 135 10.47 -5.80 37.65
CA SER A 135 11.53 -5.47 36.70
C SER A 135 12.04 -6.64 35.84
N GLU A 136 12.08 -7.89 36.32
CA GLU A 136 12.54 -9.06 35.53
C GLU A 136 11.52 -9.53 34.50
N ARG A 137 10.22 -9.47 34.84
CA ARG A 137 9.13 -9.72 33.87
C ARG A 137 9.09 -8.64 32.80
N LEU A 138 9.48 -7.40 33.14
CA LEU A 138 9.64 -6.32 32.17
C LEU A 138 10.91 -6.48 31.31
N ARG A 139 12.00 -7.03 31.86
CA ARG A 139 13.25 -7.32 31.13
C ARG A 139 13.07 -8.44 30.09
N ARG A 140 12.40 -9.55 30.42
CA ARG A 140 12.13 -10.61 29.41
C ARG A 140 11.17 -10.18 28.30
N ARG A 141 10.39 -9.12 28.50
CA ARG A 141 9.40 -8.61 27.52
C ARG A 141 9.99 -7.65 26.49
N GLY A 142 11.27 -7.28 26.60
CA GLY A 142 11.89 -6.21 25.80
C GLY A 142 13.10 -6.59 24.96
N MET A 143 13.51 -7.87 24.92
CA MET A 143 14.75 -8.34 24.29
C MET A 143 14.49 -9.17 23.00
N GLY A 144 13.62 -8.66 22.13
CA GLY A 144 13.55 -9.15 20.75
C GLY A 144 14.67 -8.54 19.89
N PRO A 145 15.15 -9.20 18.83
CA PRO A 145 16.08 -8.58 17.89
C PRO A 145 15.46 -7.29 17.34
N ARG A 146 16.12 -6.16 17.56
CA ARG A 146 15.68 -4.87 17.03
C ARG A 146 16.48 -4.58 15.78
N GLN A 147 15.78 -4.39 14.67
CA GLN A 147 16.38 -3.98 13.42
C GLN A 147 15.84 -2.59 13.04
N SER A 148 16.73 -1.74 12.53
CA SER A 148 16.37 -0.44 11.99
C SER A 148 17.10 -0.20 10.66
N ALA A 149 16.39 -0.28 9.54
CA ALA A 149 16.98 -0.06 8.21
C ALA A 149 16.54 1.28 7.62
N HIS A 150 17.46 2.00 7.00
CA HIS A 150 17.19 3.22 6.25
C HIS A 150 16.89 2.89 4.79
N VAL A 151 15.77 3.37 4.28
CA VAL A 151 15.33 3.12 2.90
C VAL A 151 15.27 4.45 2.15
N HIS A 152 15.97 4.55 1.03
CA HIS A 152 15.97 5.69 0.12
C HIS A 152 15.49 5.25 -1.26
N ILE A 153 14.57 6.02 -1.83
CA ILE A 153 13.85 5.66 -3.05
C ILE A 153 13.94 6.81 -4.04
N ARG A 154 14.19 6.46 -5.30
CA ARG A 154 14.06 7.34 -6.47
C ARG A 154 13.20 6.61 -7.49
N ALA A 155 11.98 7.07 -7.71
CA ALA A 155 11.03 6.39 -8.58
C ALA A 155 10.29 7.40 -9.47
N MET A 156 10.13 7.04 -10.74
CA MET A 156 9.28 7.78 -11.66
C MET A 156 7.84 7.29 -11.48
N MET A 157 6.97 8.14 -10.95
CA MET A 157 5.59 7.81 -10.59
C MET A 157 4.58 8.61 -11.43
N PRO A 158 3.40 8.04 -11.74
CA PRO A 158 2.34 8.78 -12.44
C PRO A 158 1.80 9.93 -11.60
N VAL A 159 1.74 11.11 -12.21
CA VAL A 159 1.13 12.32 -11.63
C VAL A 159 0.18 12.92 -12.66
N GLU A 160 -0.95 13.44 -12.19
CA GLU A 160 -1.92 14.14 -13.05
C GLU A 160 -1.27 15.35 -13.75
N MET A 161 -1.58 15.54 -15.03
CA MET A 161 -1.14 16.68 -15.81
C MET A 161 -1.95 17.93 -15.43
N THR A 162 -1.64 18.48 -14.26
CA THR A 162 -2.17 19.78 -13.84
C THR A 162 -1.44 20.92 -14.58
N PRO A 163 -2.05 22.11 -14.73
CA PRO A 163 -1.39 23.26 -15.36
C PRO A 163 -0.04 23.64 -14.71
N GLN A 164 0.11 23.37 -13.41
CA GLN A 164 1.34 23.58 -12.66
C GLN A 164 2.43 22.59 -13.10
N VAL A 165 2.10 21.30 -13.23
CA VAL A 165 3.02 20.27 -13.70
C VAL A 165 3.44 20.55 -15.15
N GLU A 166 2.49 20.94 -16.01
CA GLU A 166 2.79 21.31 -17.39
C GLU A 166 3.78 22.48 -17.47
N ALA A 167 3.59 23.51 -16.64
CA ALA A 167 4.50 24.64 -16.57
C ALA A 167 5.91 24.26 -16.09
N GLU A 168 6.02 23.33 -15.14
CA GLU A 168 7.31 22.77 -14.70
C GLU A 168 8.01 22.02 -15.83
N LEU A 169 7.29 21.14 -16.54
CA LEU A 169 7.84 20.38 -17.66
C LEU A 169 8.31 21.27 -18.81
N LYS A 170 7.58 22.37 -19.08
CA LYS A 170 7.96 23.39 -20.07
C LYS A 170 9.24 24.12 -19.66
N LYS A 171 9.39 24.48 -18.38
CA LYS A 171 10.62 25.11 -17.87
C LYS A 171 11.83 24.18 -18.01
N ASP A 172 11.66 22.90 -17.73
CA ASP A 172 12.72 21.91 -17.85
C ASP A 172 13.07 21.54 -19.31
N LYS A 173 12.26 21.94 -20.30
CA LYS A 173 12.51 21.65 -21.72
C LYS A 173 13.86 22.22 -22.20
N SER A 174 14.14 23.51 -21.93
CA SER A 174 15.38 24.16 -22.37
C SER A 174 16.62 23.53 -21.72
N ARG A 175 16.54 23.20 -20.42
CA ARG A 175 17.61 22.53 -19.70
C ARG A 175 17.91 21.15 -20.29
N ARG A 176 16.88 20.37 -20.60
CA ARG A 176 17.03 19.04 -21.20
C ARG A 176 17.63 19.10 -22.59
N GLU A 177 17.21 20.07 -23.40
CA GLU A 177 17.78 20.32 -24.72
C GLU A 177 19.26 20.72 -24.65
N LEU A 178 19.65 21.53 -23.67
CA LEU A 178 21.07 21.85 -23.45
C LEU A 178 21.87 20.61 -23.04
N ILE A 179 21.34 19.78 -22.14
CA ILE A 179 22.03 18.57 -21.69
C ILE A 179 22.16 17.55 -22.82
N SER A 180 21.13 17.37 -23.65
CA SER A 180 21.20 16.45 -24.79
C SER A 180 22.21 16.90 -25.85
N ARG A 181 22.40 18.21 -26.02
CA ARG A 181 23.45 18.77 -26.90
C ARG A 181 24.85 18.55 -26.33
N VAL A 182 25.03 18.69 -25.01
CA VAL A 182 26.35 18.56 -24.34
C VAL A 182 26.76 17.10 -24.18
N ASN A 183 25.81 16.23 -23.86
CA ASN A 183 26.05 14.81 -23.70
C ASN A 183 24.89 14.02 -24.32
N PRO A 184 24.99 13.62 -25.61
CA PRO A 184 23.93 12.90 -26.30
C PRO A 184 23.65 11.51 -25.70
N SER A 185 24.62 10.92 -24.98
CA SER A 185 24.42 9.66 -24.24
C SER A 185 23.66 9.83 -22.92
N ALA A 186 23.52 11.06 -22.42
CA ALA A 186 22.70 11.40 -21.27
C ALA A 186 21.27 11.82 -21.68
N GLY A 187 20.84 11.47 -22.91
CA GLY A 187 19.55 11.84 -23.48
C GLY A 187 18.41 11.60 -22.49
N MET A 188 17.92 12.70 -21.90
CA MET A 188 16.72 12.64 -21.08
C MET A 188 15.54 12.47 -22.03
N GLU A 189 14.85 11.35 -21.91
CA GLU A 189 13.61 11.10 -22.65
C GLU A 189 12.59 12.22 -22.39
N GLU A 190 11.82 12.55 -23.42
CA GLU A 190 10.69 13.47 -23.29
C GLU A 190 9.65 12.84 -22.36
N PRO A 191 8.93 13.62 -21.52
CA PRO A 191 8.01 13.05 -20.55
C PRO A 191 6.84 12.49 -21.35
N ALA A 192 6.70 11.16 -21.36
CA ALA A 192 5.56 10.52 -22.00
C ALA A 192 4.28 10.91 -21.27
N VAL A 193 3.35 11.54 -21.98
CA VAL A 193 1.98 11.79 -21.51
C VAL A 193 1.12 10.61 -21.89
N PHE A 194 0.37 10.06 -20.94
CA PHE A 194 -0.48 8.88 -21.16
C PHE A 194 -1.83 9.04 -20.46
N PRO A 195 -2.90 8.42 -20.98
CA PRO A 195 -4.18 8.39 -20.30
C PRO A 195 -4.08 7.52 -19.03
N ALA A 196 -4.56 8.03 -17.91
CA ALA A 196 -4.52 7.34 -16.63
C ALA A 196 -5.85 7.45 -15.88
N GLU A 197 -6.08 6.52 -14.97
CA GLU A 197 -7.28 6.47 -14.13
C GLU A 197 -6.90 6.29 -12.65
N TRP A 198 -7.67 6.91 -11.76
CA TRP A 198 -7.55 6.63 -10.34
C TRP A 198 -8.18 5.28 -10.04
N ARG A 199 -7.34 4.32 -9.69
CA ARG A 199 -7.80 2.96 -9.38
C ARG A 199 -7.48 2.59 -7.95
N ARG A 200 -8.44 1.92 -7.32
CA ARG A 200 -8.23 1.26 -6.04
C ARG A 200 -7.50 -0.07 -6.27
N VAL A 201 -6.33 -0.21 -5.65
CA VAL A 201 -5.49 -1.40 -5.72
C VAL A 201 -5.45 -2.06 -4.35
N GLU A 202 -5.73 -3.36 -4.29
CA GLU A 202 -5.48 -4.18 -3.11
C GLU A 202 -4.11 -4.86 -3.25
N LEU A 203 -3.21 -4.51 -2.35
CA LEU A 203 -1.93 -5.18 -2.17
C LEU A 203 -2.13 -6.27 -1.11
N SER A 204 -1.98 -7.52 -1.53
CA SER A 204 -2.16 -8.71 -0.71
C SER A 204 -1.25 -9.84 -1.20
N ARG A 205 -1.30 -10.98 -0.52
CA ARG A 205 -0.63 -12.20 -0.97
C ARG A 205 -1.01 -12.61 -2.40
N ALA A 206 -2.25 -12.39 -2.82
CA ALA A 206 -2.69 -12.78 -4.15
C ALA A 206 -2.16 -11.87 -5.27
N THR A 207 -1.85 -10.61 -4.98
CA THR A 207 -1.46 -9.63 -6.00
C THR A 207 0.04 -9.39 -6.09
N ILE A 208 0.74 -9.42 -4.95
CA ILE A 208 2.19 -9.17 -4.92
C ILE A 208 2.93 -10.15 -4.01
N ASP A 209 2.31 -11.25 -3.58
CA ASP A 209 2.90 -12.27 -2.71
C ASP A 209 3.47 -11.69 -1.40
N LEU A 210 2.64 -10.96 -0.66
CA LEU A 210 2.96 -10.50 0.69
C LEU A 210 3.06 -11.66 1.69
N ASP A 211 4.15 -11.67 2.44
CA ASP A 211 4.35 -12.59 3.55
C ASP A 211 3.84 -12.01 4.88
N PRO A 212 3.48 -12.85 5.85
CA PRO A 212 3.00 -12.38 7.14
C PRO A 212 4.04 -11.55 7.92
N GLU A 213 5.31 -11.81 7.69
CA GLU A 213 6.46 -11.11 8.28
C GLU A 213 6.58 -9.65 7.81
N GLU A 214 5.99 -9.34 6.65
CA GLU A 214 6.11 -8.04 5.99
C GLU A 214 5.03 -7.04 6.44
N CYS A 215 4.18 -7.41 7.41
CA CYS A 215 3.13 -6.53 7.92
C CYS A 215 3.68 -5.19 8.38
N GLU A 216 4.72 -5.20 9.22
CA GLU A 216 5.34 -3.99 9.76
C GLU A 216 5.95 -3.11 8.66
N LEU A 217 6.57 -3.73 7.65
CA LEU A 217 7.10 -3.02 6.49
C LEU A 217 5.96 -2.31 5.75
N MET A 218 4.83 -2.99 5.57
CA MET A 218 3.68 -2.43 4.88
C MET A 218 2.96 -1.33 5.66
N ASP A 219 2.83 -1.45 6.98
CA ASP A 219 2.29 -0.36 7.81
C ASP A 219 3.18 0.88 7.72
N GLN A 220 4.50 0.72 7.84
CA GLN A 220 5.44 1.85 7.83
C GLN A 220 5.55 2.53 6.46
N MET A 221 5.55 1.75 5.37
CA MET A 221 5.46 2.28 4.01
C MET A 221 4.16 3.06 3.80
N SER A 222 3.02 2.55 4.28
CA SER A 222 1.73 3.24 4.13
C SER A 222 1.70 4.61 4.82
N ARG A 223 2.41 4.76 5.94
CA ARG A 223 2.47 5.99 6.72
C ARG A 223 3.43 7.03 6.17
N SER A 224 4.59 6.57 5.68
CA SER A 224 5.73 7.45 5.43
C SER A 224 6.05 7.60 3.95
N LEU A 225 5.88 6.53 3.16
CA LEU A 225 6.32 6.53 1.77
C LEU A 225 5.19 6.85 0.80
N LEU A 226 4.05 6.17 0.92
CA LEU A 226 3.01 6.21 -0.12
C LEU A 226 2.45 7.62 -0.36
N LYS A 227 2.29 8.39 0.70
CA LYS A 227 1.82 9.78 0.61
C LYS A 227 2.79 10.67 -0.19
N ASP A 228 4.09 10.50 0.01
CA ASP A 228 5.14 11.33 -0.59
C ASP A 228 5.31 11.05 -2.09
N VAL A 229 4.91 9.86 -2.53
CA VAL A 229 4.89 9.45 -3.94
C VAL A 229 3.52 9.63 -4.61
N GLY A 230 2.60 10.39 -3.99
CA GLY A 230 1.31 10.73 -4.59
C GLY A 230 0.23 9.64 -4.48
N ILE A 231 0.40 8.65 -3.60
CA ILE A 231 -0.53 7.53 -3.43
C ILE A 231 -1.38 7.73 -2.16
N ARG A 232 -2.69 7.56 -2.29
CA ARG A 232 -3.64 7.71 -1.17
C ARG A 232 -3.90 6.35 -0.52
N THR A 233 -3.65 6.21 0.78
CA THR A 233 -4.02 4.99 1.51
C THR A 233 -5.48 5.02 1.91
N VAL A 234 -6.24 4.00 1.48
CA VAL A 234 -7.66 3.82 1.82
C VAL A 234 -7.81 2.98 3.09
N ARG A 235 -7.07 1.86 3.14
CA ARG A 235 -7.09 0.92 4.27
C ARG A 235 -5.69 0.43 4.57
N ARG A 236 -5.23 0.64 5.80
CA ARG A 236 -3.93 0.16 6.29
C ARG A 236 -3.97 -1.33 6.70
N PRO A 237 -2.82 -2.03 6.68
CA PRO A 237 -2.71 -3.34 7.28
C PRO A 237 -2.88 -3.26 8.80
N THR A 238 -3.43 -4.31 9.39
CA THR A 238 -3.53 -4.46 10.84
C THR A 238 -2.39 -5.35 11.31
N CYS A 239 -1.37 -4.76 11.96
CA CYS A 239 -0.20 -5.48 12.44
C CYS A 239 -0.22 -5.66 13.96
N ALA A 240 0.24 -6.82 14.44
CA ALA A 240 0.42 -7.09 15.86
C ALA A 240 1.79 -6.56 16.30
N ARG A 241 1.82 -5.77 17.39
CA ARG A 241 3.00 -5.00 17.80
C ARG A 241 4.22 -5.82 18.20
N ASP A 242 4.01 -7.07 18.64
CA ASP A 242 5.08 -7.88 19.26
C ASP A 242 5.08 -9.34 18.77
N ARG A 243 4.33 -9.65 17.70
CA ARG A 243 4.25 -11.02 17.15
C ARG A 243 4.08 -10.98 15.64
N ILE A 244 4.70 -11.93 14.96
CA ILE A 244 4.42 -12.17 13.55
C ILE A 244 2.97 -12.67 13.43
N SER A 245 2.19 -12.02 12.57
CA SER A 245 0.84 -12.46 12.24
C SER A 245 0.90 -13.81 11.52
N SER A 246 -0.05 -14.71 11.73
CA SER A 246 -0.20 -15.89 10.87
C SER A 246 -0.89 -15.56 9.54
N ILE A 247 -1.50 -14.37 9.45
CA ILE A 247 -2.28 -13.92 8.31
C ILE A 247 -1.50 -12.83 7.57
N PRO A 248 -1.26 -12.98 6.26
CA PRO A 248 -0.63 -11.96 5.43
C PRO A 248 -1.35 -10.61 5.50
N PRO A 249 -0.61 -9.49 5.50
CA PRO A 249 -1.20 -8.15 5.51
C PRO A 249 -1.99 -7.88 4.22
N LYS A 250 -3.00 -7.01 4.34
CA LYS A 250 -3.72 -6.42 3.21
C LYS A 250 -3.68 -4.91 3.32
N LEU A 251 -3.31 -4.25 2.23
CA LEU A 251 -3.21 -2.79 2.14
C LEU A 251 -4.00 -2.34 0.91
N THR A 252 -4.97 -1.46 1.11
CA THR A 252 -5.77 -0.90 0.02
C THR A 252 -5.40 0.55 -0.21
N VAL A 253 -5.04 0.88 -1.45
CA VAL A 253 -4.58 2.20 -1.84
C VAL A 253 -5.30 2.67 -3.09
N GLU A 254 -5.31 3.97 -3.32
CA GLU A 254 -5.74 4.59 -4.56
C GLU A 254 -4.52 5.24 -5.21
N ALA A 255 -4.25 4.82 -6.43
CA ALA A 255 -3.11 5.26 -7.22
C ALA A 255 -3.58 5.58 -8.65
N LEU A 256 -2.89 6.53 -9.29
CA LEU A 256 -3.10 6.89 -10.67
C LEU A 256 -2.34 5.87 -11.54
N LEU A 257 -3.06 5.07 -12.34
CA LEU A 257 -2.48 4.00 -13.15
C LEU A 257 -2.78 4.21 -14.64
N PRO A 258 -1.92 3.73 -15.56
CA PRO A 258 -2.20 3.81 -16.99
C PRO A 258 -3.52 3.13 -17.31
N LYS A 259 -4.37 3.79 -18.10
CA LYS A 259 -5.59 3.18 -18.62
C LYS A 259 -5.17 2.12 -19.64
N LEU A 260 -5.52 0.86 -19.38
CA LEU A 260 -5.31 -0.20 -20.37
C LEU A 260 -6.35 -0.04 -21.48
N PRO A 261 -5.98 -0.29 -22.74
CA PRO A 261 -6.96 -0.28 -23.83
C PRO A 261 -8.03 -1.33 -23.56
N ASP A 262 -9.30 -0.96 -23.77
CA ASP A 262 -10.42 -1.88 -23.67
C ASP A 262 -10.30 -2.92 -24.80
N VAL A 263 -9.67 -4.06 -24.50
CA VAL A 263 -9.70 -5.22 -25.39
C VAL A 263 -11.12 -5.78 -25.35
N PRO A 264 -11.82 -5.87 -26.50
CA PRO A 264 -13.14 -6.49 -26.55
C PRO A 264 -13.05 -7.88 -25.95
N ARG A 265 -13.74 -8.10 -24.82
CA ARG A 265 -13.91 -9.45 -24.29
C ARG A 265 -14.75 -10.20 -25.31
N LEU A 266 -14.15 -11.17 -26.01
CA LEU A 266 -14.91 -12.17 -26.73
C LEU A 266 -15.78 -12.87 -25.69
N SER A 267 -17.05 -12.49 -25.63
CA SER A 267 -18.05 -13.26 -24.89
C SER A 267 -17.97 -14.69 -25.40
N PRO A 268 -17.85 -15.72 -24.53
CA PRO A 268 -18.05 -17.08 -24.99
C PRO A 268 -19.46 -17.12 -25.59
N ALA A 269 -19.52 -17.37 -26.90
CA ALA A 269 -20.76 -17.56 -27.61
C ALA A 269 -21.63 -18.56 -26.85
N GLY A 270 -22.93 -18.25 -26.77
CA GLY A 270 -23.91 -19.04 -26.06
C GLY A 270 -23.79 -20.52 -26.43
N GLY A 271 -23.82 -21.37 -25.40
CA GLY A 271 -24.10 -22.78 -25.59
C GLY A 271 -25.53 -22.90 -26.11
N GLU A 272 -25.66 -23.11 -27.41
CA GLU A 272 -26.86 -23.68 -27.98
C GLU A 272 -26.94 -25.15 -27.54
N GLU A 273 -27.98 -25.47 -26.77
CA GLU A 273 -28.48 -26.81 -26.56
C GLU A 273 -28.87 -27.43 -27.91
N GLY A 274 -27.93 -28.16 -28.51
CA GLY A 274 -28.20 -29.07 -29.61
C GLY A 274 -28.94 -30.29 -29.10
N THR A 275 -30.27 -30.26 -29.20
CA THR A 275 -31.15 -31.41 -29.02
C THR A 275 -30.83 -32.47 -30.06
N SER A 276 -30.43 -33.65 -29.61
CA SER A 276 -30.35 -34.84 -30.45
C SER A 276 -31.75 -35.20 -30.95
N GLN A 277 -32.00 -35.04 -32.24
CA GLN A 277 -33.11 -35.69 -32.93
C GLN A 277 -32.58 -36.77 -33.86
N GLU A 278 -33.06 -37.96 -33.52
CA GLU A 278 -33.00 -39.24 -34.20
C GLU A 278 -33.90 -39.25 -35.44
N ALA A 279 -33.36 -39.66 -36.58
CA ALA A 279 -34.05 -40.17 -37.77
C ALA A 279 -32.97 -40.82 -38.65
N ASP A 280 -32.75 -42.14 -38.58
CA ASP A 280 -33.45 -43.19 -39.34
C ASP A 280 -33.70 -42.83 -40.82
N THR A 281 -32.91 -43.43 -41.74
CA THR A 281 -33.43 -44.25 -42.86
C THR A 281 -32.29 -44.76 -43.75
N THR A 282 -32.06 -46.07 -43.61
CA THR A 282 -31.62 -47.12 -44.55
C THR A 282 -31.62 -46.86 -46.08
N ARG A 283 -30.51 -47.21 -46.77
CA ARG A 283 -30.40 -48.06 -48.01
C ARG A 283 -28.96 -47.95 -48.57
N LYS A 284 -28.13 -49.01 -48.59
CA LYS A 284 -28.09 -50.21 -49.44
C LYS A 284 -27.38 -49.98 -50.80
N ALA A 285 -26.45 -50.90 -51.09
CA ALA A 285 -25.75 -51.22 -52.36
C ALA A 285 -24.49 -50.40 -52.65
N GLU A 286 -23.39 -50.88 -53.25
CA GLU A 286 -22.81 -52.19 -53.64
C GLU A 286 -21.47 -51.82 -54.39
N SER A 287 -20.61 -52.81 -54.69
CA SER A 287 -19.30 -52.76 -55.41
C SER A 287 -18.11 -52.29 -54.55
N ASP A 288 -17.00 -53.02 -54.37
CA ASP A 288 -16.43 -54.25 -54.97
C ASP A 288 -15.56 -54.95 -53.92
#